data_AF-A0AAV7K621-F1
#
_entry.id   AF-A0AAV7K621-F1
#
_cell.length_a   1.000
_cell.length_b   1.000
_cell.length_c   1.000
_cell.angle_alpha   90.00
_cell.angle_beta   90.00
_cell.angle_gamma   90.00
#
_symmetry.space_group_name_H-M   'P 1'
#
loop_
_entity.id
_entity.type
_entity.pdbx_description
1 polymer ?
#
loop_
_entity_poly.entity_id
_entity_poly.type
_entity_poly.pdbx_seq_one_letter_code
_entity_poly.pdbx_strand_id
1 'polypeptide(L)'
;MEADGDRYSEPKTILQQSENKPIKQLDDYSVQDVKELLNSLNLSQYTNKFVEEGVNGEILSVLDSSILENDLGITSGLHKKKILKIVEKLIHQQDISHYMCLDSFRVPPAASEDVYQEL
;
A
#
# COMPACT_ATOMS: atom_id res chain seq x y z
N MET A 1 -3.73 -34.80 -53.68
CA MET A 1 -4.73 -34.73 -52.60
C MET A 1 -3.94 -34.85 -51.31
N GLU A 2 -3.51 -33.71 -50.78
CA GLU A 2 -4.33 -32.91 -49.84
C GLU A 2 -4.49 -33.67 -48.52
N ALA A 3 -4.23 -33.11 -47.35
CA ALA A 3 -3.62 -31.85 -46.95
C ALA A 3 -3.44 -31.96 -45.42
N ASP A 4 -2.61 -31.09 -44.85
CA ASP A 4 -2.77 -30.48 -43.52
C ASP A 4 -2.87 -31.43 -42.30
N GLY A 5 -1.90 -31.45 -41.38
CA GLY A 5 -1.43 -30.26 -40.70
C GLY A 5 -2.40 -29.93 -39.56
N ASP A 6 -2.27 -30.63 -38.43
CA ASP A 6 -2.61 -30.08 -37.12
C ASP A 6 -1.81 -30.87 -36.07
N ARG A 7 -0.64 -30.37 -35.69
CA ARG A 7 -0.50 -29.38 -34.61
C ARG A 7 -1.11 -29.97 -33.33
N TYR A 8 -0.38 -30.91 -32.72
CA TYR A 8 -0.62 -31.30 -31.33
C TYR A 8 -0.69 -30.02 -30.50
N SER A 9 -1.90 -29.66 -30.10
CA SER A 9 -2.17 -28.51 -29.27
C SER A 9 -1.55 -28.80 -27.92
N GLU A 10 -0.51 -28.05 -27.57
CA GLU A 10 0.06 -28.06 -26.24
C GLU A 10 -1.07 -27.89 -25.22
N PRO A 11 -1.05 -28.65 -24.09
CA PRO A 11 -1.94 -28.35 -22.99
C PRO A 11 -1.59 -26.94 -22.51
N LYS A 12 -2.43 -25.96 -22.87
CA LYS A 12 -2.34 -24.60 -22.36
C LYS A 12 -2.35 -24.72 -20.85
N THR A 13 -1.17 -24.52 -20.27
CA THR A 13 -0.98 -24.38 -18.83
C THR A 13 -1.93 -23.29 -18.38
N ILE A 14 -3.05 -23.68 -17.78
CA ILE A 14 -3.86 -22.77 -16.98
C ILE A 14 -3.01 -22.55 -15.73
N LEU A 15 -2.04 -21.64 -15.85
CA LEU A 15 -1.48 -20.97 -14.71
C LEU A 15 -2.63 -20.17 -14.13
N GLN A 16 -3.30 -20.77 -13.15
CA GLN A 16 -4.04 -20.05 -12.14
C GLN A 16 -3.09 -18.97 -11.63
N GLN A 17 -3.31 -17.74 -12.12
CA GLN A 17 -2.72 -16.54 -11.58
C GLN A 17 -3.34 -16.38 -10.19
N SER A 18 -2.81 -17.12 -9.21
CA SER A 18 -3.03 -16.78 -7.82
C SER A 18 -2.39 -15.42 -7.62
N GLU A 19 -3.21 -14.45 -7.22
CA GLU A 19 -2.84 -13.07 -6.92
C GLU A 19 -1.92 -13.01 -5.68
N ASN A 20 -0.73 -13.58 -5.79
CA ASN A 20 0.37 -13.30 -4.89
C ASN A 20 0.95 -11.95 -5.32
N LYS A 21 0.19 -10.86 -5.15
CA LYS A 21 0.78 -9.52 -5.26
C LYS A 21 1.75 -9.42 -4.07
N PRO A 22 3.07 -9.40 -4.28
CA PRO A 22 4.00 -9.25 -3.17
C PRO A 22 3.65 -7.95 -2.44
N ILE A 23 3.68 -7.98 -1.11
CA ILE A 23 3.50 -6.79 -0.29
C ILE A 23 4.67 -5.86 -0.64
N LYS A 24 4.41 -4.88 -1.52
CA LYS A 24 5.40 -3.89 -1.93
C LYS A 24 5.56 -2.85 -0.84
N GLN A 25 6.78 -2.34 -0.66
CA GLN A 25 7.00 -1.19 0.22
C GLN A 25 6.35 0.05 -0.40
N LEU A 26 5.98 1.02 0.42
CA LEU A 26 5.14 2.16 0.00
C LEU A 26 5.95 2.99 -0.98
N ASP A 27 7.26 3.08 -0.73
CA ASP A 27 8.25 3.71 -1.59
C ASP A 27 8.34 3.07 -3.00
N ASP A 28 7.97 1.79 -3.15
CA ASP A 28 7.93 1.08 -4.44
C ASP A 28 6.61 1.28 -5.19
N TYR A 29 5.64 2.01 -4.63
CA TYR A 29 4.35 2.21 -5.30
C TYR A 29 4.54 3.13 -6.50
N SER A 30 4.23 2.58 -7.68
CA SER A 30 4.12 3.37 -8.89
C SER A 30 2.82 4.19 -8.88
N VAL A 31 2.75 5.20 -9.75
CA VAL A 31 1.50 5.96 -9.97
C VAL A 31 0.33 5.03 -10.30
N GLN A 32 0.60 3.91 -10.99
CA GLN A 32 -0.42 2.91 -11.31
C GLN A 32 -0.91 2.15 -10.06
N ASP A 33 -0.02 1.81 -9.12
CA ASP A 33 -0.39 1.18 -7.85
C ASP A 33 -1.24 2.12 -6.99
N VAL A 34 -0.94 3.42 -7.01
CA VAL A 34 -1.75 4.46 -6.34
C VAL A 34 -3.17 4.52 -6.93
N LYS A 35 -3.32 4.36 -8.25
CA LYS A 35 -4.65 4.27 -8.87
C LYS A 35 -5.45 3.07 -8.39
N GLU A 36 -4.82 1.91 -8.32
CA GLU A 36 -5.46 0.68 -7.80
C GLU A 36 -5.87 0.85 -6.33
N LEU A 37 -5.03 1.51 -5.53
CA LEU A 37 -5.34 1.85 -4.14
C LEU A 37 -6.61 2.70 -4.05
N LEU A 38 -6.68 3.78 -4.82
CA LEU A 38 -7.87 4.65 -4.86
C LEU A 38 -9.11 3.90 -5.35
N ASN A 39 -8.96 2.99 -6.30
CA ASN A 39 -10.05 2.15 -6.77
C ASN A 39 -10.58 1.22 -5.66
N SER A 40 -9.69 0.63 -4.86
CA SER A 40 -10.06 -0.20 -3.71
C SER A 40 -10.85 0.56 -2.63
N LEU A 41 -10.61 1.88 -2.52
CA LEU A 41 -11.32 2.77 -1.61
C LEU A 41 -12.65 3.29 -2.16
N ASN A 42 -13.04 2.91 -3.38
CA ASN A 42 -14.14 3.51 -4.13
C ASN A 42 -13.96 5.02 -4.31
N LEU A 43 -12.71 5.45 -4.51
CA LEU A 43 -12.29 6.83 -4.75
C LEU A 43 -11.68 6.99 -6.14
N SER A 44 -12.08 6.12 -7.08
CA SER A 44 -11.58 6.09 -8.46
C SER A 44 -11.75 7.43 -9.19
N GLN A 45 -12.75 8.23 -8.81
CA GLN A 45 -12.96 9.59 -9.32
C GLN A 45 -11.76 10.54 -9.14
N TYR A 46 -10.90 10.30 -8.14
CA TYR A 46 -9.70 11.10 -7.89
C TYR A 46 -8.46 10.55 -8.60
N THR A 47 -8.53 9.36 -9.20
CA THR A 47 -7.36 8.71 -9.82
C THR A 47 -6.71 9.56 -10.91
N ASN A 48 -7.50 10.24 -11.74
CA ASN A 48 -6.96 11.13 -12.77
C ASN A 48 -6.14 12.26 -12.16
N LYS A 49 -6.60 12.85 -11.05
CA LYS A 49 -5.87 13.91 -10.36
C LYS A 49 -4.54 13.43 -9.77
N PHE A 50 -4.55 12.25 -9.15
CA PHE A 50 -3.31 11.65 -8.64
C PHE A 50 -2.31 11.32 -9.75
N VAL A 51 -2.80 10.95 -10.95
CA VAL A 51 -1.95 10.69 -12.12
C VAL A 51 -1.42 11.99 -12.72
N GLU A 52 -2.25 13.01 -12.85
CA GLU A 52 -1.88 14.34 -13.36
C GLU A 52 -0.79 14.98 -12.49
N GLU A 53 -0.94 14.91 -11.17
CA GLU A 53 0.04 15.41 -10.20
C GLU A 53 1.24 14.46 -10.00
N GLY A 54 1.22 13.29 -10.66
CA GLY A 54 2.34 12.34 -10.59
C GLY A 54 2.56 11.73 -9.20
N VAL A 55 1.52 11.58 -8.40
CA VAL A 55 1.60 11.02 -7.03
C VAL A 55 2.07 9.58 -7.09
N ASN A 56 3.31 9.35 -6.65
CA ASN A 56 3.93 8.05 -6.48
C ASN A 56 3.93 7.65 -4.99
N GLY A 57 4.55 6.52 -4.65
CA GLY A 57 4.70 6.02 -3.28
C GLY A 57 5.34 6.99 -2.29
N GLU A 58 6.39 7.68 -2.72
CA GLU A 58 7.11 8.67 -1.92
C GLU A 58 6.22 9.86 -1.56
N ILE A 59 5.52 10.43 -2.55
CA ILE A 59 4.56 11.52 -2.32
C ILE A 59 3.37 11.03 -1.50
N LEU A 60 2.87 9.82 -1.78
CA LEU A 60 1.75 9.21 -1.07
C LEU A 60 2.03 9.10 0.43
N SER A 61 3.27 8.78 0.82
CA SER A 61 3.71 8.65 2.21
C SER A 61 3.65 9.98 2.98
N VAL A 62 3.91 11.10 2.31
CA VAL A 62 3.94 12.45 2.90
C VAL A 62 2.65 13.24 2.67
N LEU A 63 1.57 12.59 2.19
CA LEU A 63 0.31 13.29 1.93
C LEU A 63 -0.35 13.81 3.20
N ASP A 64 -0.72 15.09 3.14
CA ASP A 64 -1.45 15.77 4.20
C ASP A 64 -2.85 16.20 3.76
N SER A 65 -3.71 16.47 4.75
CA SER A 65 -5.06 17.01 4.52
C SER A 65 -5.07 18.27 3.65
N SER A 66 -4.01 19.09 3.75
CA SER A 66 -3.84 20.33 2.98
C SER A 66 -3.49 20.04 1.52
N ILE A 67 -2.58 19.11 1.24
CA ILE A 67 -2.18 18.73 -0.13
C ILE A 67 -3.36 18.05 -0.85
N LEU A 68 -4.10 17.20 -0.12
CA LEU A 68 -5.31 16.58 -0.64
C LEU A 68 -6.36 17.63 -1.07
N GLU A 69 -6.43 18.78 -0.41
CA GLU A 69 -7.38 19.84 -0.73
C GLU A 69 -6.86 20.77 -1.83
N ASN A 70 -5.65 21.31 -1.66
CA ASN A 70 -5.11 22.37 -2.51
C ASN A 70 -4.68 21.84 -3.89
N ASP A 71 -4.01 20.70 -3.91
CA ASP A 71 -3.40 20.17 -5.13
C ASP A 71 -4.30 19.12 -5.80
N LEU A 72 -4.95 18.28 -5.00
CA LEU A 72 -5.79 17.17 -5.51
C LEU A 72 -7.29 17.49 -5.55
N GLY A 73 -7.71 18.65 -5.04
CA GLY A 73 -9.10 19.12 -5.10
C GLY A 73 -10.09 18.30 -4.27
N ILE A 74 -9.62 17.53 -3.29
CA ILE A 74 -10.46 16.70 -2.43
C ILE A 74 -11.00 17.56 -1.29
N THR A 75 -12.16 18.17 -1.47
CA THR A 75 -12.78 19.02 -0.41
C THR A 75 -13.51 18.21 0.66
N SER A 76 -13.94 16.99 0.34
CA SER A 76 -14.66 16.11 1.28
C SER A 76 -13.76 15.61 2.41
N GLY A 77 -14.04 16.04 3.64
CA GLY A 77 -13.30 15.59 4.82
C GLY A 77 -13.35 14.08 5.06
N LEU A 78 -14.44 13.40 4.66
CA LEU A 78 -14.54 11.94 4.72
C LEU A 78 -13.57 11.26 3.75
N HIS A 79 -13.43 11.80 2.54
CA HIS A 79 -12.51 11.25 1.54
C HIS A 79 -11.06 11.47 1.96
N LYS A 80 -10.73 12.66 2.45
CA LYS A 80 -9.40 12.94 3.02
C LYS A 80 -9.03 11.95 4.12
N LYS A 81 -9.93 11.76 5.11
CA LYS A 81 -9.71 10.82 6.21
C LYS A 81 -9.55 9.37 5.73
N LYS A 82 -10.31 8.93 4.72
CA LYS A 82 -10.16 7.59 4.15
C LYS A 82 -8.78 7.40 3.53
N ILE A 83 -8.29 8.38 2.78
CA ILE A 83 -6.99 8.32 2.12
C ILE A 83 -5.87 8.32 3.17
N LEU A 84 -5.88 9.27 4.10
CA LEU A 84 -4.86 9.33 5.16
C LEU A 84 -4.82 8.05 6.00
N LYS A 85 -5.99 7.50 6.35
CA LYS A 85 -6.07 6.26 7.12
C LYS A 85 -5.53 5.04 6.36
N ILE A 86 -5.71 4.98 5.04
CA ILE A 86 -5.11 3.87 4.27
C ILE A 86 -3.60 4.03 4.17
N VAL A 87 -3.11 5.26 3.99
CA VAL A 87 -1.67 5.56 3.90
C VAL A 87 -1.00 5.19 5.21
N GLU A 88 -1.55 5.66 6.34
CA GLU A 88 -1.10 5.30 7.69
C GLU A 88 -1.07 3.78 7.89
N LYS A 89 -2.11 3.07 7.43
CA LYS A 89 -2.17 1.61 7.51
C LYS A 89 -1.07 0.95 6.67
N LEU A 90 -0.80 1.44 5.47
CA LEU A 90 0.26 0.89 4.60
C LEU A 90 1.65 1.09 5.22
N ILE A 91 1.91 2.28 5.78
CA ILE A 91 3.16 2.58 6.51
C ILE A 91 3.29 1.63 7.71
N HIS A 92 2.26 1.52 8.55
CA HIS A 92 2.28 0.62 9.72
C HIS A 92 2.45 -0.86 9.32
N GLN A 93 1.85 -1.32 8.23
CA GLN A 93 2.03 -2.70 7.76
C GLN A 93 3.47 -2.99 7.33
N GLN A 94 4.16 -2.00 6.79
CA GLN A 94 5.56 -2.12 6.40
C GLN A 94 6.49 -2.07 7.60
N ASP A 95 6.19 -1.21 8.57
CA ASP A 95 6.95 -1.12 9.82
C ASP A 95 6.80 -2.40 10.66
N ILE A 96 5.58 -2.93 10.80
CA ILE A 96 5.34 -4.21 11.48
C ILE A 96 6.04 -5.37 10.77
N SER A 97 6.07 -5.41 9.43
CA SER A 97 6.83 -6.44 8.71
C SER A 97 8.34 -6.35 8.98
N HIS A 98 8.86 -5.15 9.21
CA HIS A 98 10.26 -4.94 9.61
C HIS A 98 10.49 -5.41 11.05
N TYR A 99 9.57 -5.10 11.97
CA TYR A 99 9.65 -5.47 13.39
C TYR A 99 9.34 -6.95 13.67
N MET A 100 8.48 -7.61 12.90
CA MET A 100 8.20 -9.06 13.04
C MET A 100 9.32 -9.95 12.47
N CYS A 101 10.31 -9.40 11.76
CA CYS A 101 11.59 -10.06 11.51
C CYS A 101 12.61 -9.84 12.66
N LEU A 102 12.33 -8.93 13.60
CA LEU A 102 13.22 -8.54 14.70
C LEU A 102 12.72 -8.96 16.10
N ASP A 103 11.55 -9.59 16.22
CA ASP A 103 10.95 -9.92 17.53
C ASP A 103 10.89 -11.43 17.83
N SER A 104 12.06 -12.08 17.90
CA SER A 104 12.24 -13.18 18.85
C SER A 104 12.68 -12.70 20.26
N PHE A 105 13.08 -11.44 20.46
CA PHE A 105 13.58 -10.97 21.76
C PHE A 105 13.46 -9.44 21.99
N ARG A 106 12.26 -8.84 21.93
CA ARG A 106 12.07 -7.48 22.50
C ARG A 106 11.16 -7.50 23.71
N VAL A 107 11.81 -7.59 24.87
CA VAL A 107 11.22 -7.32 26.18
C VAL A 107 10.77 -5.85 26.20
N PRO A 108 9.51 -5.53 26.57
CA PRO A 108 9.10 -4.15 26.74
C PRO A 108 9.86 -3.52 27.92
N PRO A 109 10.42 -2.30 27.75
CA PRO A 109 10.91 -1.53 28.89
C PRO A 109 9.70 -0.97 29.65
N ALA A 110 9.22 -1.74 30.63
CA ALA A 110 8.18 -1.31 31.55
C ALA A 110 8.60 -1.65 32.99
N ALA A 111 9.44 -0.79 33.56
CA ALA A 111 9.43 -0.34 34.96
C ALA A 111 10.83 0.19 35.33
N SER A 112 11.07 1.47 35.04
CA SER A 112 12.08 2.25 35.76
C SER A 112 11.38 3.49 36.32
N GLU A 113 10.89 3.32 37.55
CA GLU A 113 10.44 4.29 38.56
C GLU A 113 9.80 3.35 39.62
N ASP A 114 10.52 2.86 40.63
CA ASP A 114 11.04 3.60 41.77
C ASP A 114 12.28 2.92 42.39
N VAL A 115 13.42 3.60 42.31
CA VAL A 115 14.44 3.52 43.36
C VAL A 115 14.12 4.66 44.32
N TYR A 116 13.30 4.40 45.33
CA TYR A 116 13.31 5.18 46.56
C TYR A 116 13.94 4.33 47.66
N GLN A 117 15.07 4.83 48.14
CA GLN A 117 15.85 4.32 49.27
C GLN A 117 15.11 4.53 50.61
N GLU A 118 15.49 3.71 51.59
CA GLU A 118 15.25 3.79 53.05
C GLU A 118 13.83 3.55 53.58
N LEU A 119 13.61 2.36 54.18
CA LEU A 119 13.62 2.14 55.63
C LEU A 119 13.70 0.63 55.97
#